data_AF-C2EWG9-F1
#
_entry.id   AF-C2EWG9-F1
#
_cell.length_a   1.000
_cell.length_b   1.000
_cell.length_c   1.000
_cell.angle_alpha   90.00
_cell.angle_beta   90.00
_cell.angle_gamma   90.00
#
_symmetry.space_group_name_H-M   'P 1'
#
loop_
_entity.id
_entity.type
_entity.pdbx_description
1 polymer ?
#
loop_
_entity_poly.entity_id
_entity_poly.type
_entity_poly.pdbx_seq_one_letter_code
_entity_poly.pdbx_strand_id
1 'polypeptide(L)'
;MQLLTAPPMPYHEMYFTHFQGMEDNRLIWLFVWVVVADIVTGFAKSLVTKRTTSTKGTTGLIKHGVLILVILTLYPMLDANGMGHAGDAFVSFYVLYYAVSILENWGQMGLPLPDWVKQYIYKLSDDYKKGHDNDEHYH
;
A
#
# COMPACT_ATOMS: atom_id res chain seq x y z
N MET A 1 43.34 25.45 -12.18
CA MET A 1 41.99 26.04 -12.23
C MET A 1 41.08 25.12 -11.43
N GLN A 2 40.96 25.33 -10.11
CA GLN A 2 39.99 24.60 -9.30
C GLN A 2 38.61 25.10 -9.75
N LEU A 3 37.86 24.24 -10.42
CA LEU A 3 36.45 24.49 -10.69
C LEU A 3 35.79 24.66 -9.31
N LEU A 4 35.21 25.83 -9.07
CA LEU A 4 34.35 26.10 -7.92
C LEU A 4 33.12 25.19 -8.07
N THR A 5 33.23 23.93 -7.64
CA THR A 5 32.08 23.05 -7.53
C THR A 5 31.17 23.66 -6.48
N ALA A 6 29.92 23.97 -6.84
CA ALA A 6 28.93 24.44 -5.90
C ALA A 6 28.88 23.51 -4.67
N PRO A 7 28.65 24.04 -3.46
CA PRO A 7 28.52 23.20 -2.27
C PRO A 7 27.43 22.14 -2.51
N PRO A 8 27.60 20.91 -1.98
CA PRO A 8 26.60 19.87 -2.15
C PRO A 8 25.25 20.33 -1.58
N MET A 9 24.17 20.00 -2.30
CA MET A 9 22.81 20.36 -1.89
C MET A 9 22.52 19.85 -0.47
N PRO A 10 21.94 20.67 0.42
CA PRO A 10 21.48 20.22 1.73
C PRO A 10 20.50 19.05 1.62
N TYR A 11 20.58 18.08 2.54
CA TYR A 11 19.78 16.85 2.45
C TYR A 11 18.26 17.09 2.41
N HIS A 12 17.76 18.13 3.09
CA HIS A 12 16.33 18.45 3.06
C HIS A 12 15.88 18.92 1.66
N GLU A 13 16.70 19.69 0.95
CA GLU A 13 16.41 20.09 -0.44
C GLU A 13 16.46 18.89 -1.39
N MET A 14 17.43 17.98 -1.17
CA MET A 14 17.52 16.73 -1.93
C MET A 14 16.26 15.88 -1.71
N TYR A 15 15.85 15.68 -0.46
CA TYR A 15 14.63 14.96 -0.12
C TYR A 15 13.41 15.58 -0.81
N PHE A 16 13.22 16.90 -0.75
CA PHE A 16 12.09 17.56 -1.38
C PHE A 16 12.09 17.44 -2.90
N THR A 17 13.28 17.47 -3.52
CA THR A 17 13.42 17.26 -4.96
C THR A 17 12.95 15.85 -5.36
N HIS A 18 13.37 14.83 -4.61
CA HIS A 18 12.93 13.45 -4.85
C HIS A 18 11.44 13.25 -4.50
N PHE A 19 10.93 13.95 -3.48
CA PHE A 19 9.50 13.93 -3.13
C PHE A 19 8.64 14.48 -4.26
N GLN A 20 9.03 15.62 -4.86
CA GLN A 20 8.34 16.18 -6.02
C GLN A 20 8.42 15.22 -7.22
N GLY A 21 9.61 14.65 -7.48
CA GLY A 21 9.82 13.68 -8.56
C GLY A 21 8.94 12.42 -8.49
N MET A 22 8.34 12.11 -7.33
CA MET A 22 7.36 11.02 -7.22
C MET A 22 6.14 11.24 -8.12
N GLU A 23 5.77 12.48 -8.41
CA GLU A 23 4.60 12.80 -9.24
C GLU A 23 4.73 12.33 -10.69
N ASP A 24 5.97 12.20 -11.18
CA ASP A 24 6.28 11.67 -12.51
C ASP A 24 6.39 10.13 -12.53
N ASN A 25 6.44 9.49 -11.36
CA ASN A 25 6.64 8.06 -11.27
C ASN A 25 5.32 7.29 -11.48
N ARG A 26 5.25 6.55 -12.59
CA ARG A 26 4.09 5.70 -12.96
C ARG A 26 3.77 4.62 -11.93
N LEU A 27 4.77 4.09 -11.23
CA LEU A 27 4.58 3.08 -10.19
C LEU A 27 3.87 3.68 -8.96
N ILE A 28 4.17 4.92 -8.60
CA ILE A 28 3.48 5.66 -7.53
C ILE A 28 2.01 5.88 -7.93
N TRP A 29 1.74 6.28 -9.18
CA TRP A 29 0.37 6.40 -9.67
C TRP A 29 -0.39 5.08 -9.66
N LEU A 30 0.26 3.98 -10.09
CA LEU A 30 -0.33 2.64 -10.01
C LEU A 30 -0.69 2.28 -8.56
N PHE A 31 0.22 2.54 -7.62
CA PHE A 31 -0.02 2.33 -6.20
C PHE A 31 -1.24 3.09 -5.70
N VAL A 32 -1.32 4.40 -5.96
CA VAL A 32 -2.46 5.24 -5.56
C VAL A 32 -3.78 4.69 -6.12
N TRP A 33 -3.82 4.35 -7.41
CA TRP A 33 -5.03 3.82 -8.04
C TRP A 33 -5.46 2.46 -7.47
N VAL A 34 -4.49 1.60 -7.16
CA VAL A 34 -4.75 0.31 -6.54
C VAL A 34 -5.29 0.48 -5.11
N VAL A 35 -4.78 1.43 -4.32
CA VAL A 35 -5.36 1.75 -3.00
C VAL A 35 -6.78 2.28 -3.12
N VAL A 36 -7.05 3.18 -4.07
CA VAL A 36 -8.40 3.70 -4.33
C VAL A 36 -9.35 2.57 -4.72
N ALA A 37 -8.93 1.68 -5.62
CA ALA A 37 -9.71 0.51 -6.01
C ALA A 37 -9.99 -0.42 -4.81
N ASP A 38 -9.02 -0.60 -3.91
CA ASP A 38 -9.22 -1.42 -2.71
C ASP A 38 -10.23 -0.81 -1.74
N ILE A 39 -10.18 0.51 -1.52
CA ILE A 39 -11.19 1.22 -0.70
C ILE A 39 -12.59 1.07 -1.32
N VAL A 40 -12.71 1.28 -2.64
CA VAL A 40 -13.99 1.16 -3.35
C VAL A 40 -14.53 -0.28 -3.29
N THR A 41 -13.70 -1.28 -3.53
CA THR A 41 -14.13 -2.69 -3.48
C THR A 41 -14.44 -3.15 -2.06
N GLY A 42 -13.70 -2.68 -1.06
CA GLY A 42 -13.98 -2.91 0.36
C GLY A 42 -15.33 -2.32 0.78
N PHE A 43 -15.66 -1.11 0.32
CA PHE A 43 -16.96 -0.50 0.54
C PHE A 43 -18.09 -1.26 -0.17
N ALA A 44 -17.92 -1.58 -1.46
CA ALA A 44 -18.90 -2.34 -2.25
C ALA A 44 -19.22 -3.70 -1.59
N LYS A 45 -18.19 -4.43 -1.15
CA LYS A 45 -18.33 -5.67 -0.40
C LYS A 45 -19.15 -5.50 0.87
N SER A 46 -18.91 -4.42 1.61
CA SER A 46 -19.63 -4.11 2.84
C SER A 46 -21.14 -3.95 2.60
N LEU A 47 -21.51 -3.30 1.49
CA LEU A 47 -22.91 -3.16 1.06
C LEU A 47 -23.52 -4.51 0.65
N VAL A 48 -22.81 -5.30 -0.16
CA VAL A 48 -23.29 -6.62 -0.64
C VAL A 48 -23.50 -7.58 0.51
N THR A 49 -22.56 -7.64 1.46
CA THR A 49 -22.61 -8.58 2.59
C THR A 49 -23.50 -8.11 3.74
N LYS A 50 -24.02 -6.87 3.71
CA LYS A 50 -24.81 -6.23 4.78
C LYS A 50 -24.11 -6.24 6.16
N ARG A 51 -22.79 -6.38 6.19
CA ARG A 51 -21.98 -6.42 7.42
C ARG A 51 -21.20 -5.12 7.59
N THR A 52 -21.91 -4.01 7.77
CA THR A 52 -21.32 -2.71 8.04
C THR A 52 -21.38 -2.40 9.54
N THR A 53 -20.24 -2.39 10.23
CA THR A 53 -20.11 -1.62 11.47
C THR A 53 -19.23 -0.40 11.18
N SER A 54 -19.64 0.78 11.64
CA SER A 54 -18.89 2.04 11.43
C SER A 54 -17.43 1.90 11.87
N THR A 55 -17.19 1.22 12.99
CA THR A 55 -15.86 0.89 13.50
C THR A 55 -14.98 0.15 12.49
N LYS A 56 -15.52 -0.86 11.79
CA LYS A 56 -14.74 -1.63 10.80
C LYS A 56 -14.36 -0.77 9.59
N GLY A 57 -15.27 0.11 9.15
CA GLY A 57 -15.01 1.03 8.04
C GLY A 57 -13.90 2.04 8.36
N THR A 58 -13.98 2.68 9.53
CA THR A 58 -12.97 3.65 9.99
C THR A 58 -11.60 3.00 10.18
N THR A 59 -11.53 1.81 10.79
CA THR A 59 -10.26 1.08 10.94
C THR A 59 -9.63 0.75 9.60
N GLY A 60 -10.43 0.34 8.60
CA GLY A 60 -9.93 0.13 7.23
C GLY A 60 -9.30 1.38 6.65
N LEU A 61 -10.03 2.51 6.70
CA LEU A 61 -9.54 3.78 6.17
C LEU A 61 -8.25 4.26 6.85
N ILE A 62 -8.13 4.09 8.17
CA ILE A 62 -6.92 4.41 8.93
C ILE A 62 -5.73 3.56 8.43
N LYS A 63 -5.92 2.25 8.24
CA LYS A 63 -4.86 1.37 7.72
C LYS A 63 -4.38 1.82 6.33
N HIS A 64 -5.29 2.19 5.43
CA HIS A 64 -4.91 2.73 4.11
C HIS A 64 -4.13 4.04 4.24
N GLY A 65 -4.61 4.97 5.07
CA GLY A 65 -3.96 6.27 5.28
C GLY A 65 -2.55 6.13 5.84
N VAL A 66 -2.34 5.26 6.83
CA VAL A 66 -1.01 4.99 7.40
C VAL A 66 -0.05 4.46 6.35
N LEU A 67 -0.47 3.49 5.51
CA LEU A 67 0.39 2.95 4.47
C LEU A 67 0.75 3.97 3.39
N ILE A 68 -0.19 4.83 3.00
CA ILE A 68 0.09 5.93 2.07
C ILE A 68 1.14 6.87 2.68
N LEU A 69 1.00 7.26 3.95
CA LEU A 69 1.96 8.14 4.62
C LEU A 69 3.36 7.51 4.70
N VAL A 70 3.45 6.21 4.99
CA VAL A 70 4.72 5.48 4.99
C VAL A 70 5.37 5.51 3.61
N ILE A 71 4.63 5.27 2.53
CA ILE A 71 5.20 5.28 1.18
C ILE A 71 5.62 6.68 0.74
N LEU A 72 4.77 7.69 0.97
CA LEU A 72 5.07 9.08 0.61
C LEU A 72 6.28 9.65 1.35
N THR A 73 6.64 9.10 2.51
CA THR A 73 7.81 9.54 3.28
C THR A 73 9.05 8.69 3.00
N LEU A 74 8.90 7.38 2.92
CA LEU A 74 10.03 6.47 2.81
C LEU A 74 10.58 6.37 1.38
N TYR A 75 9.72 6.44 0.36
CA TYR A 75 10.17 6.35 -1.03
C TYR A 75 11.17 7.47 -1.41
N PRO A 76 10.88 8.77 -1.20
CA PRO A 76 11.81 9.83 -1.57
C PRO A 76 13.07 9.82 -0.69
N MET A 77 12.98 9.32 0.55
CA MET A 77 14.15 9.08 1.38
C MET A 77 15.05 7.99 0.78
N LEU A 78 14.50 6.85 0.35
CA LEU A 78 15.28 5.80 -0.30
C LEU A 78 15.91 6.29 -1.60
N ASP A 79 15.14 7.00 -2.42
CA ASP A 79 15.62 7.52 -3.70
C ASP A 79 16.75 8.56 -3.51
N ALA A 80 16.60 9.49 -2.55
CA ALA A 80 17.63 10.46 -2.19
C ALA A 80 18.95 9.83 -1.71
N ASN A 81 18.90 8.60 -1.17
CA ASN A 81 20.10 7.85 -0.75
C ASN A 81 20.64 6.92 -1.85
N GLY A 82 20.19 7.06 -3.10
CA GLY A 82 20.61 6.21 -4.21
C GLY A 82 20.02 4.80 -4.17
N MET A 83 18.98 4.58 -3.36
CA MET A 83 18.28 3.30 -3.19
C MET A 83 16.93 3.28 -3.92
N GLY A 84 16.79 4.02 -5.03
CA GLY A 84 15.54 4.10 -5.81
C GLY A 84 14.96 2.73 -6.18
N HIS A 85 15.81 1.76 -6.56
CA HIS A 85 15.37 0.38 -6.83
C HIS A 85 14.76 -0.33 -5.61
N ALA A 86 15.27 -0.05 -4.41
CA ALA A 86 14.67 -0.57 -3.18
C ALA A 86 13.33 0.11 -2.90
N GLY A 87 13.22 1.41 -3.20
CA GLY A 87 11.95 2.15 -3.18
C GLY A 87 10.91 1.56 -4.14
N ASP A 88 11.30 1.26 -5.37
CA ASP A 88 10.41 0.64 -6.38
C ASP A 88 9.96 -0.76 -5.95
N ALA A 89 10.87 -1.57 -5.41
CA ALA A 89 10.55 -2.89 -4.87
C ALA A 89 9.57 -2.78 -3.69
N PHE A 90 9.78 -1.81 -2.81
CA PHE A 90 8.92 -1.54 -1.67
C PHE A 90 7.51 -1.12 -2.08
N VAL A 91 7.38 -0.18 -3.03
CA VAL A 91 6.07 0.21 -3.57
C VAL A 91 5.39 -0.95 -4.29
N SER A 92 6.14 -1.71 -5.09
CA SER A 92 5.62 -2.88 -5.82
C SER A 92 5.07 -3.96 -4.87
N PHE A 93 5.74 -4.18 -3.73
CA PHE A 93 5.24 -5.06 -2.69
C PHE A 93 3.85 -4.63 -2.19
N TYR A 94 3.65 -3.34 -1.93
CA TYR A 94 2.35 -2.83 -1.48
C TYR A 94 1.30 -2.80 -2.59
N VAL A 95 1.69 -2.61 -3.85
CA VAL A 95 0.79 -2.82 -4.99
C VAL A 95 0.25 -4.25 -5.00
N LEU A 96 1.12 -5.25 -4.84
CA LEU A 96 0.71 -6.66 -4.76
C LEU A 96 -0.14 -6.94 -3.53
N TYR A 97 0.21 -6.35 -2.38
CA TYR A 97 -0.57 -6.45 -1.14
C TYR A 97 -2.01 -5.98 -1.36
N TYR A 98 -2.20 -4.82 -1.97
CA TYR A 98 -3.53 -4.30 -2.25
C TYR A 98 -4.24 -5.05 -3.38
N ALA A 99 -3.52 -5.57 -4.37
CA ALA A 99 -4.12 -6.44 -5.38
C ALA A 99 -4.74 -7.70 -4.76
N VAL A 100 -4.07 -8.31 -3.77
CA VAL A 100 -4.62 -9.43 -3.00
C VAL A 100 -5.88 -9.00 -2.23
N SER A 101 -5.85 -7.86 -1.54
CA SER A 101 -7.01 -7.32 -0.81
C SER A 101 -8.24 -7.08 -1.72
N ILE A 102 -8.02 -6.53 -2.92
CA ILE A 102 -9.08 -6.36 -3.92
C ILE A 102 -9.69 -7.71 -4.31
N LEU A 103 -8.86 -8.72 -4.57
CA LEU A 103 -9.32 -10.05 -4.96
C LEU A 103 -10.07 -10.75 -3.81
N GLU A 104 -9.66 -10.54 -2.56
CA GLU A 104 -10.43 -10.99 -1.39
C GLU A 104 -11.82 -10.34 -1.35
N ASN A 105 -11.88 -9.02 -1.52
CA ASN A 105 -13.14 -8.29 -1.54
C ASN A 105 -14.03 -8.77 -2.69
N TRP A 106 -13.46 -9.02 -3.87
CA TRP A 106 -14.13 -9.58 -5.04
C TRP A 106 -14.74 -10.96 -4.78
N GLY A 107 -13.95 -11.89 -4.21
CA GLY A 107 -14.43 -13.22 -3.86
C GLY A 107 -15.51 -13.21 -2.78
N GLN A 108 -15.40 -12.34 -1.77
CA GLN A 108 -16.41 -12.17 -0.72
C GLN A 108 -17.73 -11.58 -1.24
N MET A 109 -17.71 -10.87 -2.38
CA MET A 109 -18.93 -10.45 -3.10
C MET A 109 -19.57 -11.59 -3.91
N GLY A 110 -18.97 -12.79 -3.95
CA GLY A 110 -19.47 -13.93 -4.71
C GLY A 110 -19.16 -13.87 -6.21
N LEU A 111 -18.26 -12.97 -6.62
CA LEU A 111 -17.86 -12.82 -8.01
C LEU A 111 -16.89 -13.96 -8.41
N PRO A 112 -16.91 -14.39 -9.68
CA PRO A 112 -16.10 -15.51 -10.12
C PRO A 112 -14.60 -15.19 -10.00
N LEU A 113 -13.87 -16.11 -9.38
CA LEU A 113 -12.42 -16.14 -9.34
C LEU A 113 -11.94 -17.51 -9.86
N PRO A 114 -10.84 -17.58 -10.61
CA PRO A 114 -10.23 -18.85 -10.98
C PRO A 114 -9.87 -19.66 -9.74
N ASP A 115 -10.07 -20.98 -9.77
CA ASP A 115 -9.86 -21.83 -8.59
C ASP A 115 -8.40 -21.83 -8.12
N TRP A 116 -7.46 -21.71 -9.07
CA TRP A 116 -6.04 -21.58 -8.75
C TRP A 116 -5.70 -20.29 -8.00
N VAL A 117 -6.51 -19.23 -8.12
CA VAL A 117 -6.33 -17.95 -7.40
C VAL A 117 -6.88 -18.05 -5.98
N LYS A 118 -8.08 -18.64 -5.83
CA LYS A 118 -8.76 -18.79 -4.53
C LYS A 118 -7.88 -19.45 -3.48
N GLN A 119 -7.20 -20.54 -3.84
CA GLN A 119 -6.34 -21.29 -2.91
C GLN A 119 -5.22 -20.45 -2.28
N TYR A 120 -4.61 -19.52 -3.03
CA TYR A 120 -3.53 -18.69 -2.50
C TYR A 120 -4.09 -17.57 -1.65
N ILE A 121 -5.16 -16.91 -2.12
CA ILE A 121 -5.79 -15.79 -1.43
C ILE A 121 -6.33 -16.20 -0.07
N TYR A 122 -7.14 -17.27 0.01
CA TYR A 122 -7.73 -17.67 1.28
C TYR A 122 -6.69 -18.13 2.30
N LYS A 123 -5.60 -18.77 1.85
CA LYS A 123 -4.49 -19.14 2.71
C LYS A 123 -3.80 -17.90 3.32
N LEU A 124 -3.52 -16.88 2.50
CA LEU A 124 -2.97 -15.60 2.95
C LEU A 124 -3.89 -14.90 3.96
N SER A 125 -5.20 -14.90 3.70
CA SER A 125 -6.20 -14.30 4.60
C SER A 125 -6.29 -15.02 5.95
N ASP A 126 -6.24 -16.36 5.95
CA ASP A 126 -6.26 -17.17 7.17
C ASP A 126 -4.99 -17.00 8.00
N ASP A 127 -3.82 -16.94 7.36
CA ASP A 127 -2.54 -16.66 8.05
C ASP A 127 -2.55 -15.26 8.67
N TYR A 128 -3.13 -14.25 7.98
CA TYR A 128 -3.28 -12.90 8.51
C TYR A 128 -4.22 -12.83 9.73
N LYS A 129 -5.37 -13.53 9.69
CA LYS A 129 -6.31 -13.56 10.82
C LYS A 129 -5.74 -14.29 12.03
N LYS A 130 -5.02 -15.39 11.83
CA LYS A 130 -4.34 -16.11 12.92
C LYS A 130 -3.25 -15.26 13.59
N GLY A 131 -2.61 -14.36 12.85
CA GLY A 131 -1.69 -13.38 13.43
C GLY A 131 -2.40 -12.41 14.40
N HIS A 132 -3.56 -11.87 13.99
CA HIS A 132 -4.32 -10.90 14.80
C HIS A 132 -5.03 -11.52 16.02
N ASP A 133 -5.60 -12.74 15.93
CA ASP A 133 -6.28 -13.38 17.08
C ASP A 133 -5.31 -13.74 18.21
N ASN A 134 -4.03 -13.99 17.90
CA ASN A 134 -3.00 -14.25 18.92
C ASN A 134 -2.62 -12.97 19.70
N ASP A 135 -2.80 -11.79 19.12
CA ASP A 135 -2.50 -10.51 19.77
C ASP A 135 -3.66 -10.02 20.67
N GLU A 136 -4.91 -10.43 20.39
CA GLU A 136 -6.07 -10.10 21.22
C GLU A 136 -6.20 -10.97 22.49
N HIS A 137 -5.53 -12.13 22.55
CA HIS A 137 -5.53 -13.00 23.74
C HIS A 137 -4.60 -12.55 24.87
N TYR A 138 -3.81 -11.49 24.66
CA TYR A 138 -2.90 -10.91 25.66
C TYR A 138 -3.41 -9.60 26.30
N HIS A 139 -4.69 -9.24 26.08
CA HIS A 139 -5.34 -8.09 26.72
C HIS A 139 -6.51 -8.50 27.62
#